data_AF-P93593-F1
#
_entry.id   AF-P93593-F1
#
_cell.length_a   1.000
_cell.length_b   1.000
_cell.length_c   1.000
_cell.angle_alpha   90.00
_cell.angle_beta   90.00
_cell.angle_gamma   90.00
#
_symmetry.space_group_name_H-M   'P 1'
#
loop_
_entity.id
_entity.type
_entity.pdbx_description
1 polymer ?
#
loop_
_entity_poly.entity_id
_entity_poly.type
_entity_poly.pdbx_seq_one_letter_code
_entity_poly.pdbx_strand_id
1 'polypeptide(L)'
;QATRFLFMKNKVRMIVECCAKHVKVIQDKKNPFDLTLCGSTLRAPHSCHLQYMENMKASASLVMAVVINDSNEDGDSSDAVQPQKRKRLWGLVVCHHITPKFV
;
A
#
# COMPACT_ATOMS: atom_id res chain seq x y z
N GLN A 1 4.13 7.29 8.07
CA GLN A 1 2.73 6.95 8.44
C GLN A 1 1.80 6.82 7.22
N ALA A 2 1.91 7.67 6.19
CA ALA A 2 1.06 7.65 4.98
C ALA A 2 0.91 6.28 4.31
N THR A 3 1.99 5.50 4.18
CA THR A 3 1.94 4.16 3.55
C THR A 3 1.03 3.18 4.29
N ARG A 4 0.97 3.24 5.64
CA ARG A 4 0.09 2.38 6.45
C ARG A 4 -1.38 2.68 6.18
N PHE A 5 -1.73 3.95 6.05
CA PHE A 5 -3.08 4.36 5.67
C PHE A 5 -3.42 3.88 4.26
N LEU A 6 -2.49 3.99 3.30
CA LEU A 6 -2.73 3.54 1.95
C LEU A 6 -2.98 2.02 1.85
N PHE A 7 -2.33 1.22 2.70
CA PHE A 7 -2.57 -0.23 2.78
C PHE A 7 -3.96 -0.62 3.31
N MET A 8 -4.66 0.28 3.99
CA MET A 8 -6.07 0.07 4.35
C MET A 8 -6.99 0.10 3.14
N LYS A 9 -6.65 0.92 2.12
CA LYS A 9 -7.40 1.02 0.85
C LYS A 9 -6.89 0.03 -0.19
N ASN A 10 -5.57 -0.05 -0.36
CA ASN A 10 -4.90 -0.90 -1.36
C ASN A 10 -4.19 -2.03 -0.63
N LYS A 11 -4.87 -3.16 -0.48
CA LYS A 11 -4.42 -4.27 0.36
C LYS A 11 -3.21 -5.02 -0.21
N VAL A 12 -2.91 -4.86 -1.48
CA VAL A 12 -1.79 -5.55 -2.15
C VAL A 12 -0.99 -4.51 -2.95
N ARG A 13 0.33 -4.60 -2.87
CA ARG A 13 1.25 -3.77 -3.64
C ARG A 13 2.42 -4.61 -4.15
N MET A 14 2.68 -4.51 -5.44
CA MET A 14 3.80 -5.19 -6.10
C MET A 14 4.81 -4.14 -6.60
N ILE A 15 6.09 -4.48 -6.52
CA ILE A 15 7.20 -3.81 -7.19
C ILE A 15 7.96 -4.90 -7.92
N VAL A 16 7.89 -4.91 -9.25
CA VAL A 16 8.49 -5.95 -10.09
C VAL A 16 10.02 -5.86 -10.08
N GLU A 17 10.54 -4.64 -10.12
CA GLU A 17 11.97 -4.36 -10.16
C GLU A 17 12.24 -2.97 -9.54
N CYS A 18 13.14 -2.88 -8.57
CA CYS A 18 13.52 -1.61 -7.94
C CYS A 18 14.44 -0.76 -8.83
N CYS A 19 15.23 -1.38 -9.70
CA CYS A 19 16.18 -0.69 -10.58
C CYS A 19 15.55 -0.23 -11.91
N ALA A 20 14.27 -0.56 -12.15
CA ALA A 20 13.58 -0.18 -13.37
C ALA A 20 13.38 1.34 -13.46
N LYS A 21 13.57 1.90 -14.67
CA LYS A 21 13.35 3.32 -14.92
C LYS A 21 11.86 3.65 -14.80
N HIS A 22 11.53 4.63 -13.97
CA HIS A 22 10.16 5.13 -13.83
C HIS A 22 9.68 5.81 -15.12
N VAL A 23 8.41 5.60 -15.46
CA VAL A 23 7.76 6.20 -16.64
C VAL A 23 6.87 7.36 -16.20
N LYS A 24 7.02 8.51 -16.86
CA LYS A 24 6.20 9.70 -16.59
C LYS A 24 4.80 9.53 -17.18
N VAL A 25 3.78 9.74 -16.36
CA VAL A 25 2.39 9.81 -16.82
C VAL A 25 2.13 11.19 -17.43
N ILE A 26 1.56 11.22 -18.63
CA ILE A 26 1.14 12.45 -19.29
C ILE A 26 -0.34 12.67 -19.02
N GLN A 27 -0.69 13.84 -18.51
CA GLN A 27 -2.06 14.23 -18.19
C GLN A 27 -2.52 15.35 -19.13
N ASP A 28 -3.81 15.37 -19.47
CA ASP A 28 -4.40 16.48 -20.22
C ASP A 28 -4.28 17.79 -19.42
N LYS A 29 -3.77 18.83 -20.09
CA LYS A 29 -3.63 20.19 -19.54
C LYS A 29 -4.98 20.81 -19.15
N LYS A 30 -6.09 20.30 -19.70
CA LYS A 30 -7.44 20.77 -19.36
C LYS A 30 -7.92 20.28 -17.99
N ASN A 31 -7.29 19.27 -17.41
CA ASN A 31 -7.69 18.78 -16.10
C ASN A 31 -7.12 19.68 -15.00
N PRO A 32 -7.97 20.37 -14.21
CA PRO A 32 -7.52 21.34 -13.21
C PRO A 32 -6.82 20.73 -11.99
N PHE A 33 -6.83 19.41 -11.83
CA PHE A 33 -6.27 18.72 -10.66
C PHE A 33 -5.37 17.55 -11.07
N ASP A 34 -4.37 17.22 -10.26
CA ASP A 34 -3.50 16.06 -10.49
C ASP A 34 -4.25 14.73 -10.36
N LEU A 35 -3.93 13.79 -11.25
CA LEU A 35 -4.46 12.42 -11.16
C LEU A 35 -3.96 11.71 -9.90
N THR A 36 -4.89 11.15 -9.13
CA THR A 36 -4.56 10.36 -7.95
C THR A 36 -4.22 8.92 -8.35
N LEU A 37 -2.93 8.62 -8.46
CA LEU A 37 -2.43 7.27 -8.82
C LEU A 37 -2.28 6.32 -7.62
N CYS A 38 -2.76 6.70 -6.43
CA CYS A 38 -2.50 5.96 -5.20
C CYS A 38 -3.00 4.51 -5.26
N GLY A 39 -4.10 4.25 -5.99
CA GLY A 39 -4.70 2.94 -6.24
C GLY A 39 -4.20 2.19 -7.48
N SER A 40 -3.26 2.76 -8.25
CA SER A 40 -2.68 2.07 -9.41
C SER A 40 -1.75 0.94 -8.97
N THR A 41 -1.87 -0.22 -9.60
CA THR A 41 -0.98 -1.37 -9.38
C THR A 41 0.43 -1.11 -9.91
N LEU A 42 0.58 -0.23 -10.91
CA LEU A 42 1.84 0.15 -11.54
C LEU A 42 2.49 1.37 -10.87
N ARG A 43 1.98 1.82 -9.72
CA ARG A 43 2.51 3.01 -9.05
C ARG A 43 3.97 2.80 -8.65
N ALA A 44 4.84 3.63 -9.22
CA ALA A 44 6.26 3.67 -8.90
C ALA A 44 6.51 3.82 -7.38
N PRO A 45 7.50 3.12 -6.82
CA PRO A 45 7.97 3.35 -5.46
C PRO A 45 8.63 4.71 -5.31
N HIS A 46 8.54 5.26 -4.09
CA HIS A 46 9.28 6.46 -3.73
C HIS A 46 10.78 6.16 -3.67
N SER A 47 11.64 7.13 -4.00
CA SER A 47 13.11 6.96 -4.07
C SER A 47 13.71 6.42 -2.78
N CYS A 48 13.26 6.87 -1.61
CA CYS A 48 13.73 6.34 -0.33
C CYS A 48 13.44 4.84 -0.16
N HIS A 49 12.33 4.35 -0.71
CA HIS A 49 11.98 2.94 -0.63
C HIS A 49 12.76 2.10 -1.65
N LEU A 50 13.11 2.68 -2.79
CA LEU A 50 14.03 2.06 -3.75
C LEU A 50 15.41 1.82 -3.13
N GLN A 51 15.98 2.85 -2.51
CA GLN A 51 17.27 2.72 -1.83
C GLN A 51 17.21 1.68 -0.70
N TYR A 52 16.09 1.66 0.03
CA TYR A 52 15.87 0.65 1.08
C TYR A 52 15.86 -0.78 0.52
N MET A 53 15.17 -1.01 -0.60
CA MET A 53 15.15 -2.31 -1.28
C MET A 53 16.54 -2.72 -1.79
N GLU A 54 17.27 -1.77 -2.39
CA GLU A 54 18.64 -1.99 -2.86
C GLU A 54 19.58 -2.36 -1.71
N ASN A 55 19.51 -1.64 -0.58
CA ASN A 55 20.30 -1.93 0.61
C ASN A 55 20.00 -3.31 1.21
N MET A 56 18.75 -3.80 1.06
CA MET A 56 18.33 -5.13 1.47
C MET A 56 18.63 -6.22 0.42
N LYS A 57 19.18 -5.88 -0.74
CA LYS A 57 19.41 -6.80 -1.87
C LYS A 57 18.12 -7.46 -2.36
N ALA A 58 17.00 -6.74 -2.31
CA ALA A 58 15.70 -7.19 -2.80
C ALA A 58 15.37 -6.47 -4.13
N SER A 59 15.44 -7.20 -5.25
CA SER A 59 15.11 -6.65 -6.57
C SER A 59 13.60 -6.47 -6.77
N ALA A 60 12.78 -7.37 -6.22
CA ALA A 60 11.32 -7.33 -6.32
C ALA A 60 10.68 -7.45 -4.94
N SER A 61 9.46 -6.93 -4.79
CA SER A 61 8.66 -7.10 -3.57
C SER A 61 7.16 -7.26 -3.84
N LEU A 62 6.52 -8.06 -3.00
CA LEU A 62 5.06 -8.15 -2.90
C LEU A 62 4.67 -7.92 -1.45
N VAL A 63 3.82 -6.94 -1.19
CA VAL A 63 3.36 -6.58 0.15
C VAL A 63 1.86 -6.71 0.23
N MET A 64 1.38 -7.45 1.23
CA MET A 64 -0.03 -7.68 1.50
C MET A 64 -0.40 -7.19 2.90
N ALA A 65 -1.50 -6.46 3.00
CA ALA A 65 -2.00 -5.89 4.24
C ALA A 65 -2.81 -6.91 5.04
N VAL A 66 -2.43 -7.11 6.30
CA VAL A 66 -3.20 -7.90 7.26
C VAL A 66 -4.10 -6.94 8.04
N VAL A 67 -5.39 -6.94 7.70
CA VAL A 67 -6.39 -6.06 8.31
C VAL A 67 -7.32 -6.90 9.17
N ILE A 68 -7.42 -6.54 10.45
CA ILE A 68 -8.32 -7.16 11.41
C ILE A 68 -9.51 -6.25 11.68
N ASN A 69 -10.64 -6.84 12.07
CA ASN A 69 -11.76 -6.08 12.61
C ASN A 69 -11.49 -5.86 14.10
N ASP A 70 -11.62 -4.62 14.54
CA ASP A 70 -11.51 -4.22 15.94
C ASP A 70 -12.91 -4.40 16.55
N SER A 71 -13.11 -5.52 17.24
CA SER A 71 -14.31 -5.81 18.01
C SER A 71 -13.95 -5.74 19.49
N ASN A 72 -13.90 -4.52 20.04
CA ASN A 72 -14.01 -4.33 21.48
C ASN A 72 -15.49 -4.53 21.85
N GLU A 73 -15.88 -5.78 22.02
CA GLU A 73 -17.14 -6.18 22.65
C GLU A 73 -16.85 -6.61 24.09
N ASP A 74 -16.31 -5.70 24.91
CA ASP A 74 -16.22 -5.86 26.36
C ASP A 74 -16.67 -4.53 26.99
N GLY A 75 -17.98 -4.38 27.21
CA GLY A 75 -18.53 -3.21 27.89
C GLY A 75 -19.98 -2.89 27.52
N ASP A 76 -20.89 -3.55 28.25
CA ASP A 76 -22.28 -3.17 28.51
C ASP A 76 -22.61 -1.70 28.26
N SER A 77 -23.41 -1.40 27.22
CA SER A 77 -24.25 -0.20 27.11
C SER A 77 -25.20 -0.34 25.92
N SER A 78 -26.46 -0.57 26.25
CA SER A 78 -27.62 -0.25 25.43
C SER A 78 -27.58 1.21 24.96
N ASP A 79 -28.08 1.43 23.75
CA ASP A 79 -28.35 2.70 23.06
C ASP A 79 -27.32 3.25 22.05
N ALA A 80 -27.88 3.52 20.86
CA ALA A 80 -27.48 4.48 19.84
C ALA A 80 -26.30 4.15 18.89
N VAL A 81 -26.71 3.91 17.62
CA VAL A 81 -25.94 4.02 16.36
C VAL A 81 -24.87 2.93 16.15
N GLN A 82 -25.15 1.99 15.23
CA GLN A 82 -24.21 0.97 14.73
C GLN A 82 -22.78 1.52 14.64
N PRO A 83 -21.85 1.09 15.52
CA PRO A 83 -20.48 1.51 15.41
C PRO A 83 -19.93 0.81 14.15
N GLN A 84 -19.59 1.60 13.14
CA GLN A 84 -18.82 1.14 11.98
C GLN A 84 -17.68 0.27 12.49
N LYS A 85 -17.73 -1.06 12.26
CA LYS A 85 -16.70 -2.03 12.66
C LYS A 85 -15.32 -1.44 12.30
N ARG A 86 -14.60 -0.92 13.30
CA ARG A 86 -13.34 -0.22 13.06
C ARG A 86 -12.35 -1.25 12.52
N LYS A 87 -11.81 -1.03 11.32
CA LYS A 87 -10.79 -1.90 10.75
C LYS A 87 -9.42 -1.38 11.15
N ARG A 88 -8.53 -2.26 11.58
CA ARG A 88 -7.17 -1.93 12.00
C ARG A 88 -6.15 -2.68 11.13
N LEU A 89 -5.13 -1.97 10.65
CA LEU A 89 -3.95 -2.59 10.04
C LEU A 89 -3.12 -3.25 11.15
N TRP A 90 -3.22 -4.57 11.26
CA TRP A 90 -2.46 -5.36 12.22
C TRP A 90 -0.99 -5.42 11.82
N GLY A 91 -0.73 -5.76 10.56
CA GLY A 91 0.62 -5.92 10.05
C GLY A 91 0.66 -6.06 8.53
N LEU A 92 1.83 -6.42 8.02
CA LEU A 92 2.07 -6.66 6.60
C LEU A 92 2.72 -8.03 6.42
N VAL A 93 2.27 -8.79 5.43
CA VAL A 93 3.04 -9.91 4.88
C VAL A 93 3.89 -9.35 3.75
N VAL A 94 5.21 -9.54 3.83
CA VAL A 94 6.18 -8.99 2.89
C VAL A 94 6.97 -10.13 2.26
N CYS A 95 6.93 -10.21 0.94
CA CYS A 95 7.74 -11.12 0.14
C CYS A 95 8.82 -10.33 -0.60
N HIS A 96 10.04 -10.85 -0.62
CA HIS A 96 11.16 -10.30 -1.40
C HIS A 96 11.65 -11.33 -2.42
N HIS A 97 12.15 -10.83 -3.55
CA HIS A 97 12.85 -11.65 -4.54
C HIS A 97 14.16 -10.98 -4.94
N ILE A 98 15.21 -11.79 -5.12
CA ILE A 98 16.55 -11.31 -5.48
C ILE A 98 16.66 -10.92 -6.96
N THR A 99 15.74 -11.41 -7.79
CA THR A 99 15.61 -11.06 -9.21
C THR A 99 14.27 -10.39 -9.48
N PRO A 100 14.11 -9.68 -10.62
CA PRO A 100 12.82 -9.16 -11.02
C PRO A 100 11.75 -10.26 -11.06
N LYS A 101 10.56 -9.98 -10.51
CA LYS A 101 9.48 -10.96 -10.46
C LYS A 101 8.11 -10.31 -10.58
N PHE A 102 7.37 -10.76 -11.58
CA PHE A 102 5.95 -10.53 -11.74
C PHE A 102 5.21 -11.81 -11.33
N VAL A 103 4.09 -11.68 -10.63
CA VAL A 103 3.28 -12.80 -10.11
C VAL A 103 1.87 -12.69 -10.65
#